data_AF-A0A924G659-F1
#
_entry.id   AF-A0A924G659-F1
#
_cell.length_a   1.000
_cell.length_b   1.000
_cell.length_c   1.000
_cell.angle_alpha   90.00
_cell.angle_beta   90.00
_cell.angle_gamma   90.00
#
_symmetry.space_group_name_H-M   'P 1'
#
loop_
_entity.id
_entity.type
_entity.pdbx_description
1 polymer ?
#
loop_
_entity_poly.entity_id
_entity_poly.type
_entity_poly.pdbx_seq_one_letter_code
_entity_poly.pdbx_strand_id
1 'polypeptide(L)'
;MTTTDTTTETLNDLVAIQNDRIEGYERALKELDENSTDLKQLFFSMIDESRRMKMDLGNEIQVDGGTIESGSTAMGKIYRGWMDVKAAFSGHSRKSVLENCEFGEDAAQKAYKSALSEEDIPKHIRLMLSEQKDAL
;
A
#
# COMPACT_ATOMS: atom_id res chain seq x y z
N MET A 1 9.87 -21.10 10.56
CA MET A 1 9.32 -19.75 10.46
C MET A 1 8.75 -19.43 11.82
N THR A 2 9.33 -18.47 12.50
CA THR A 2 8.85 -17.97 13.79
C THR A 2 7.69 -17.00 13.56
N THR A 3 6.89 -16.73 14.60
CA THR A 3 5.82 -15.71 14.56
C THR A 3 6.36 -14.33 14.12
N THR A 4 7.58 -14.00 14.54
CA THR A 4 8.28 -12.76 14.17
C THR A 4 8.62 -12.73 12.67
N ASP A 5 9.03 -13.86 12.08
CA ASP A 5 9.31 -13.94 10.65
C ASP A 5 8.04 -13.72 9.81
N THR A 6 6.92 -14.34 10.19
CA THR A 6 5.63 -14.18 9.49
C THR A 6 5.11 -12.74 9.58
N THR A 7 5.24 -12.12 10.75
CA THR A 7 4.84 -10.72 10.97
C THR A 7 5.70 -9.79 10.11
N THR A 8 7.02 -9.98 10.12
CA THR A 8 7.96 -9.20 9.32
C THR A 8 7.67 -9.32 7.81
N GLU A 9 7.40 -10.53 7.32
CA GLU A 9 7.02 -10.76 5.91
C GLU A 9 5.71 -10.02 5.58
N THR A 10 4.70 -10.12 6.44
CA THR A 10 3.40 -9.46 6.25
C THR A 10 3.54 -7.93 6.20
N LEU A 11 4.33 -7.35 7.10
CA LEU A 11 4.56 -5.91 7.12
C LEU A 11 5.37 -5.44 5.90
N ASN A 12 6.35 -6.22 5.46
CA ASN A 12 7.11 -5.92 4.24
C ASN A 12 6.23 -5.96 2.99
N ASP A 13 5.32 -6.94 2.90
CA ASP A 13 4.31 -6.96 1.84
C ASP A 13 3.49 -5.65 1.83
N LEU A 14 3.04 -5.17 2.98
CA LEU A 14 2.30 -3.91 3.06
C LEU A 14 3.15 -2.67 2.77
N VAL A 15 4.44 -2.66 3.13
CA VAL A 15 5.39 -1.60 2.75
C VAL A 15 5.51 -1.50 1.23
N ALA A 16 5.60 -2.64 0.54
CA ALA A 16 5.61 -2.70 -0.91
C ALA A 16 4.30 -2.16 -1.53
N ILE A 17 3.14 -2.52 -0.97
CA ILE A 17 1.84 -1.96 -1.37
C ILE A 17 1.83 -0.43 -1.24
N GLN A 18 2.35 0.11 -0.14
CA GLN A 18 2.40 1.56 0.06
C GLN A 18 3.37 2.25 -0.90
N ASN A 19 4.50 1.61 -1.26
CA ASN A 19 5.38 2.11 -2.32
C ASN A 19 4.65 2.16 -3.67
N ASP A 20 3.93 1.10 -4.02
CA ASP A 20 3.16 1.06 -5.27
C ASP A 20 2.01 2.08 -5.30
N ARG A 21 1.35 2.30 -4.16
CA ARG A 21 0.33 3.35 -4.00
C ARG A 21 0.93 4.74 -4.26
N ILE A 22 2.11 5.04 -3.69
CA ILE A 22 2.85 6.29 -3.94
C ILE A 22 3.18 6.44 -5.43
N GLU A 23 3.77 5.42 -6.06
CA GLU A 23 4.12 5.46 -7.48
C GLU A 23 2.89 5.66 -8.38
N GLY A 24 1.77 5.00 -8.04
CA GLY A 24 0.50 5.13 -8.75
C GLY A 24 -0.02 6.57 -8.75
N TYR A 25 -0.06 7.21 -7.58
CA TYR A 25 -0.49 8.60 -7.47
C TYR A 25 0.51 9.60 -8.07
N GLU A 26 1.82 9.35 -7.95
CA GLU A 26 2.84 10.17 -8.62
C GLU A 26 2.73 10.11 -10.14
N ARG A 27 2.38 8.95 -10.70
CA ARG A 27 2.07 8.80 -12.12
C ARG A 27 0.77 9.51 -12.48
N ALA A 28 -0.30 9.32 -11.71
CA ALA A 28 -1.58 9.97 -11.92
C ALA A 28 -1.43 11.51 -11.96
N LEU A 29 -0.63 12.08 -11.05
CA LEU A 29 -0.32 13.51 -11.03
C LEU A 29 0.34 14.03 -12.33
N LYS A 30 1.17 13.20 -12.99
CA LYS A 30 1.81 13.54 -14.27
C LYS A 30 0.85 13.46 -15.46
N GLU A 31 -0.20 12.65 -15.36
CA GLU A 31 -1.20 12.45 -16.40
C GLU A 31 -2.38 13.45 -16.31
N LEU A 32 -2.53 14.14 -15.17
CA LEU A 32 -3.56 15.17 -14.99
C LEU A 32 -3.25 16.47 -15.74
N ASP A 33 -4.28 17.07 -16.32
CA ASP A 33 -4.21 18.42 -16.88
C ASP A 33 -3.98 19.51 -15.81
N GLU A 34 -3.64 20.72 -16.25
CA GLU A 34 -3.38 21.86 -15.36
C GLU A 34 -4.61 22.28 -14.53
N ASN A 35 -5.81 22.09 -15.08
CA ASN A 35 -7.08 22.52 -14.49
C ASN A 35 -7.63 21.55 -13.43
N SER A 36 -7.03 20.37 -13.29
CA SER A 36 -7.42 19.32 -12.33
C SER A 36 -6.86 19.57 -10.92
N THR A 37 -6.97 20.80 -10.40
CA THR A 37 -6.38 21.23 -9.12
C THR A 37 -6.93 20.44 -7.92
N ASP A 38 -8.21 20.09 -7.96
CA ASP A 38 -8.90 19.26 -6.97
C ASP A 38 -8.26 17.87 -6.84
N LEU A 39 -8.03 17.20 -7.98
CA LEU A 39 -7.43 15.88 -8.01
C LEU A 39 -5.94 15.91 -7.64
N LYS A 40 -5.23 16.98 -8.00
CA LYS A 40 -3.84 17.15 -7.58
C LYS A 40 -3.73 17.21 -6.05
N GLN A 41 -4.58 18.02 -5.41
CA GLN A 41 -4.60 18.12 -3.95
C GLN A 41 -4.94 16.78 -3.30
N LEU A 42 -5.94 16.06 -3.83
CA LEU A 42 -6.30 14.73 -3.36
C LEU A 42 -5.12 13.75 -3.45
N PHE A 43 -4.47 13.64 -4.62
CA PHE A 43 -3.38 12.70 -4.84
C PHE A 43 -2.15 13.02 -4.01
N PHE A 44 -1.83 14.29 -3.75
CA PHE A 44 -0.78 14.65 -2.78
C PHE A 44 -1.12 14.17 -1.36
N SER A 45 -2.38 14.33 -0.93
CA SER A 45 -2.83 13.81 0.36
C SER A 45 -2.68 12.29 0.46
N MET A 46 -3.05 11.56 -0.60
CA MET A 46 -2.91 10.10 -0.65
C MET A 46 -1.44 9.64 -0.63
N ILE A 47 -0.55 10.37 -1.31
CA ILE A 47 0.91 10.11 -1.23
C ILE A 47 1.42 10.31 0.19
N ASP A 48 1.04 11.41 0.84
CA ASP A 48 1.52 11.71 2.19
C ASP A 48 0.97 10.73 3.24
N GLU A 49 -0.27 10.28 3.08
CA GLU A 49 -0.83 9.20 3.87
C GLU A 49 -0.05 7.89 3.67
N SER A 50 0.20 7.50 2.43
CA SER A 50 0.95 6.28 2.10
C SER A 50 2.36 6.31 2.71
N ARG A 51 3.01 7.48 2.72
CA ARG A 51 4.32 7.68 3.36
C ARG A 51 4.26 7.49 4.88
N ARG A 52 3.23 7.98 5.55
CA ARG A 52 3.02 7.78 6.99
C ARG A 52 2.80 6.31 7.31
N MET A 53 1.87 5.66 6.60
CA MET A 53 1.58 4.23 6.76
C MET A 53 2.84 3.38 6.57
N LYS A 54 3.60 3.64 5.50
CA LYS A 54 4.87 2.96 5.24
C LYS A 54 5.89 3.13 6.36
N MET A 55 6.00 4.34 6.92
CA MET A 55 6.92 4.63 8.01
C MET A 55 6.53 3.86 9.28
N ASP A 56 5.23 3.82 9.61
CA ASP A 56 4.72 3.08 10.78
C ASP A 56 5.00 1.58 10.65
N LEU A 57 4.73 1.00 9.48
CA LEU A 57 5.05 -0.41 9.19
C LEU A 57 6.56 -0.70 9.30
N GLY A 58 7.39 0.17 8.73
CA GLY A 58 8.84 0.05 8.78
C GLY A 58 9.41 0.13 10.20
N ASN A 59 8.81 0.96 11.06
CA ASN A 59 9.20 1.07 12.45
C ASN A 59 8.95 -0.24 13.21
N GLU A 60 7.79 -0.88 13.02
CA GLU A 60 7.49 -2.17 13.66
C GLU A 60 8.42 -3.30 13.17
N ILE A 61 8.73 -3.34 11.88
CA ILE A 61 9.72 -4.29 11.33
C ILE A 61 11.07 -4.12 12.06
N GLN A 62 11.51 -2.89 12.28
CA GLN A 62 12.79 -2.61 12.95
C GLN A 62 12.76 -2.95 14.45
N VAL A 63 11.64 -2.71 15.14
CA VAL A 63 11.45 -3.07 16.55
C VAL A 63 11.65 -4.57 16.76
N ASP A 64 11.17 -5.38 15.82
CA ASP A 64 11.30 -6.84 15.84
C ASP A 64 12.66 -7.35 15.31
N GLY A 65 13.59 -6.44 14.96
CA GLY A 65 14.91 -6.77 14.42
C GLY A 65 14.89 -7.26 12.97
N GLY A 66 13.77 -7.08 12.27
CA GLY A 66 13.60 -7.42 10.87
C GLY A 66 14.27 -6.42 9.93
N THR A 67 14.38 -6.79 8.65
CA THR A 67 14.88 -5.91 7.60
C THR A 67 13.71 -5.39 6.78
N ILE A 68 13.68 -4.09 6.54
CA ILE A 68 12.73 -3.47 5.60
C ILE A 68 13.20 -3.79 4.19
N GLU A 69 12.37 -4.51 3.44
CA GLU A 69 12.60 -4.77 2.01
C GLU A 69 12.43 -3.46 1.23
N SER A 70 13.48 -3.07 0.49
CA SER A 70 13.46 -1.85 -0.29
C SER A 70 12.88 -2.11 -1.68
N GLY A 71 11.84 -1.36 -2.05
CA GLY A 71 11.28 -1.34 -3.40
C GLY A 71 9.79 -1.67 -3.44
N SER A 72 9.26 -1.81 -4.65
CA SER A 72 7.91 -2.34 -4.85
C SER A 72 7.88 -3.85 -4.69
N THR A 73 8.94 -4.60 -5.01
CA THR A 73 8.95 -6.06 -4.89
C THR A 73 9.03 -6.53 -3.44
N ALA A 74 7.91 -7.01 -2.90
CA ALA A 74 7.92 -7.91 -1.75
C ALA A 74 7.73 -9.37 -2.20
N MET A 75 8.33 -10.33 -1.49
CA MET A 75 8.29 -11.75 -1.88
C MET A 75 7.12 -12.54 -1.26
N GLY A 76 6.29 -11.90 -0.45
CA GLY A 76 5.22 -12.56 0.28
C GLY A 76 3.95 -12.82 -0.54
N LYS A 77 2.99 -13.48 0.11
CA LYS A 77 1.75 -13.95 -0.52
C LYS A 77 0.77 -12.82 -0.81
N ILE A 78 0.80 -11.75 -0.01
CA ILE A 78 -0.09 -10.60 -0.18
C ILE A 78 0.33 -9.81 -1.42
N TYR A 79 1.64 -9.60 -1.58
CA TYR A 79 2.17 -8.85 -2.71
C TYR A 79 1.96 -9.53 -4.08
N ARG A 80 1.98 -10.87 -4.14
CA ARG A 80 1.63 -11.59 -5.38
C ARG A 80 0.20 -11.33 -5.83
N GLY A 81 -0.76 -11.33 -4.90
CA GLY A 81 -2.16 -11.00 -5.21
C GLY A 81 -2.36 -9.56 -5.70
N TRP A 82 -1.50 -8.64 -5.26
CA TRP A 82 -1.47 -7.27 -5.74
C TRP A 82 -0.86 -7.11 -7.15
N MET A 83 0.19 -7.87 -7.48
CA MET A 83 0.80 -7.80 -8.81
C MET A 83 -0.17 -8.20 -9.94
N ASP A 84 -1.04 -9.18 -9.68
CA ASP A 84 -2.09 -9.59 -10.63
C ASP A 84 -3.10 -8.46 -10.91
N VAL A 85 -3.35 -7.61 -9.91
CA VAL A 85 -4.15 -6.39 -10.05
C VAL A 85 -3.38 -5.38 -10.92
N LYS A 86 -2.12 -5.06 -10.60
CA LYS A 86 -1.32 -4.04 -11.33
C LYS A 86 -1.21 -4.30 -12.85
N ALA A 87 -1.28 -5.56 -13.29
CA ALA A 87 -1.21 -5.93 -14.70
C ALA A 87 -2.39 -5.43 -15.57
N ALA A 88 -3.51 -5.00 -14.97
CA ALA A 88 -4.72 -4.61 -15.69
C ALA A 88 -4.80 -3.12 -16.10
N PHE A 89 -3.79 -2.30 -15.76
CA PHE A 89 -3.85 -0.84 -15.94
C PHE A 89 -3.56 -0.40 -17.38
N SER A 90 -4.50 0.33 -18.01
CA SER A 90 -4.28 1.03 -19.29
C SER A 90 -5.21 2.26 -19.46
N GLY A 91 -4.76 3.27 -20.22
CA GLY A 91 -5.55 4.47 -20.56
C GLY A 91 -4.95 5.81 -20.09
N HIS A 92 -5.43 6.93 -20.64
CA HIS A 92 -4.87 8.30 -20.45
C HIS A 92 -5.91 9.42 -20.29
N SER A 93 -7.17 9.09 -20.01
CA SER A 93 -8.21 10.10 -19.76
C SER A 93 -8.34 10.39 -18.26
N ARG A 94 -8.82 11.57 -17.85
CA ARG A 94 -9.11 11.89 -16.44
C ARG A 94 -9.95 10.79 -15.76
N LYS A 95 -10.94 10.25 -16.47
CA LYS A 95 -11.76 9.13 -16.01
C LYS A 95 -10.93 7.86 -15.79
N SER A 96 -10.10 7.51 -16.77
CA SER A 96 -9.21 6.34 -16.67
C SER A 96 -8.18 6.48 -15.54
N VAL A 97 -7.65 7.68 -15.29
CA VAL A 97 -6.77 7.96 -14.15
C VAL A 97 -7.49 7.68 -12.83
N LEU A 98 -8.74 8.10 -12.68
CA LEU A 98 -9.54 7.84 -11.48
C LEU A 98 -9.90 6.37 -11.32
N GLU A 99 -10.32 5.69 -12.38
CA GLU A 99 -10.61 4.24 -12.37
C GLU A 99 -9.36 3.43 -11.98
N ASN A 100 -8.20 3.83 -12.48
CA ASN A 100 -6.91 3.26 -12.12
C ASN A 100 -6.63 3.46 -10.62
N CYS A 101 -6.80 4.67 -10.09
CA CYS A 101 -6.62 4.93 -8.66
C CYS A 101 -7.60 4.09 -7.81
N GLU A 102 -8.89 4.07 -8.14
CA GLU A 102 -9.92 3.30 -7.43
C GLU A 102 -9.57 1.81 -7.37
N PHE A 103 -9.13 1.25 -8.49
CA PHE A 103 -8.72 -0.15 -8.54
C PHE A 103 -7.46 -0.44 -7.71
N GLY A 104 -6.52 0.53 -7.64
CA GLY A 104 -5.39 0.48 -6.73
C GLY A 104 -5.82 0.50 -5.26
N GLU A 105 -6.75 1.38 -4.88
CA GLU A 105 -7.24 1.45 -3.50
C GLU A 105 -7.99 0.18 -3.09
N ASP A 106 -8.81 -0.39 -3.97
CA ASP A 106 -9.49 -1.66 -3.74
C ASP A 106 -8.52 -2.81 -3.44
N ALA A 107 -7.39 -2.83 -4.14
CA ALA A 107 -6.39 -3.86 -3.96
C ALA A 107 -5.50 -3.61 -2.73
N ALA A 108 -5.23 -2.37 -2.37
CA ALA A 108 -4.65 -2.03 -1.07
C ALA A 108 -5.57 -2.48 0.08
N GLN A 109 -6.87 -2.17 0.01
CA GLN A 109 -7.89 -2.64 0.95
C GLN A 109 -7.90 -4.18 1.10
N LYS A 110 -7.79 -4.93 -0.01
CA LYS A 110 -7.67 -6.39 0.02
C LYS A 110 -6.39 -6.87 0.70
N ALA A 111 -5.26 -6.22 0.43
CA ALA A 111 -3.98 -6.55 1.04
C ALA A 111 -4.03 -6.40 2.57
N TYR A 112 -4.56 -5.29 3.07
CA TYR A 112 -4.75 -5.07 4.51
C TYR A 112 -5.73 -6.07 5.13
N LYS A 113 -6.82 -6.43 4.44
CA LYS A 113 -7.75 -7.48 4.91
C LYS A 113 -7.05 -8.83 5.01
N SER A 114 -6.18 -9.17 4.05
CA SER A 114 -5.40 -10.41 4.09
C SER A 114 -4.42 -10.40 5.26
N ALA A 115 -3.68 -9.30 5.46
CA ALA A 115 -2.77 -9.16 6.60
C ALA A 115 -3.51 -9.29 7.95
N LEU A 116 -4.71 -8.70 8.07
CA LEU A 116 -5.56 -8.81 9.25
C LEU A 116 -6.18 -10.21 9.44
N SER A 117 -6.09 -11.10 8.45
CA SER A 117 -6.54 -12.49 8.59
C SER A 117 -5.47 -13.44 9.11
N GLU A 118 -4.19 -13.02 9.12
CA GLU A 118 -3.09 -13.80 9.69
C GLU A 118 -3.28 -13.96 11.20
N GLU A 119 -3.20 -15.19 11.71
CA GLU A 119 -3.51 -15.50 13.12
C GLU A 119 -2.44 -14.97 14.08
N ASP A 120 -1.18 -14.99 13.65
CA ASP A 120 0.00 -14.76 14.49
C ASP A 120 0.44 -13.28 14.57
N ILE A 121 -0.33 -12.34 14.02
CA ILE A 121 -0.01 -10.90 14.09
C ILE A 121 -0.24 -10.39 15.53
N PRO A 122 0.78 -9.77 16.18
CA PRO A 122 0.64 -9.14 17.48
C PRO A 122 -0.51 -8.12 17.56
N LYS A 123 -1.16 -8.03 18.72
CA LYS A 123 -2.37 -7.20 18.89
C LYS A 123 -2.16 -5.73 18.56
N HIS A 124 -1.01 -5.16 18.91
CA HIS A 124 -0.72 -3.75 18.65
C HIS A 124 -0.52 -3.48 17.16
N ILE A 125 0.15 -4.38 16.45
CA ILE A 125 0.26 -4.34 14.99
C ILE A 125 -1.12 -4.49 14.35
N ARG A 126 -1.94 -5.45 14.79
CA ARG A 126 -3.30 -5.63 14.27
C ARG A 126 -4.17 -4.37 14.41
N LEU A 127 -4.04 -3.65 15.53
CA LEU A 127 -4.72 -2.37 15.73
C LEU A 127 -4.26 -1.34 14.71
N MET A 128 -2.94 -1.15 14.56
CA MET A 128 -2.37 -0.23 13.57
C MET A 128 -2.84 -0.58 12.14
N LEU A 129 -2.78 -1.85 11.75
CA LEU A 129 -3.24 -2.31 10.44
C LEU A 129 -4.74 -2.04 10.22
N SER A 130 -5.56 -2.17 11.26
CA SER A 130 -6.99 -1.85 11.18
C SER A 130 -7.22 -0.35 10.98
N GLU A 131 -6.50 0.50 11.71
CA GLU A 131 -6.58 1.96 11.59
C GLU A 131 -6.15 2.41 10.19
N GLN A 132 -5.06 1.84 9.67
CA GLN A 132 -4.60 2.14 8.32
C GLN A 132 -5.61 1.68 7.25
N LYS A 133 -6.17 0.48 7.39
CA LYS A 133 -7.21 -0.03 6.47
C LYS A 133 -8.46 0.88 6.44
N ASP A 134 -8.83 1.47 7.57
CA ASP A 134 -10.01 2.36 7.65
C ASP A 134 -9.75 3.74 7.05
N ALA A 135 -8.48 4.12 6.85
CA ALA A 135 -8.08 5.36 6.20
C ALA A 135 -7.92 5.25 4.67
N LEU A 136 -7.75 4.01 4.14
CA LEU A 136 -7.78 3.70 2.70
C LEU A 136 -9.20 3.74 2.13
#